data_AF-A0A8A5TGB0-F1
#
_entry.id   AF-A0A8A5TGB0-F1
#
_cell.length_a   1.000
_cell.length_b   1.000
_cell.length_c   1.000
_cell.angle_alpha   90.00
_cell.angle_beta   90.00
_cell.angle_gamma   90.00
#
_symmetry.space_group_name_H-M   'P 1'
#
loop_
_entity.id
_entity.type
_entity.pdbx_description
1 polymer ?
#
loop_
_entity_poly.entity_id
_entity_poly.type
_entity_poly.pdbx_seq_one_letter_code
_entity_poly.pdbx_strand_id
1 'polypeptide(L)' 'MLAGRILLNYVVWGNGSVSARLWNAIRSDDWAIPHVSLSSLGEIVVWARPDEFPPRNMQTSKGLRALGYNVRIGV' A
#
# COMPACT_ATOMS: atom_id res chain seq x y z
N MET A 1 10.97 13.95 4.11
CA MET A 1 9.50 13.77 4.21
C MET A 1 8.74 13.99 2.89
N LEU A 2 9.22 14.79 1.94
CA LEU A 2 8.52 15.08 0.68
C LEU A 2 8.37 13.85 -0.27
N ALA A 3 9.42 13.01 -0.36
CA ALA A 3 9.46 11.86 -1.27
C ALA A 3 8.35 10.83 -0.98
N GLY A 4 8.10 10.50 0.29
CA GLY A 4 7.05 9.55 0.67
C GLY A 4 5.64 10.02 0.28
N ARG A 5 5.35 11.33 0.43
CA ARG A 5 4.06 11.89 0.00
C ARG A 5 3.88 11.81 -1.52
N ILE A 6 4.93 12.08 -2.28
CA ILE A 6 4.91 11.99 -3.76
C ILE A 6 4.70 10.54 -4.19
N LEU A 7 5.45 9.59 -3.62
CA LEU A 7 5.31 8.15 -3.85
C LEU A 7 3.87 7.69 -3.62
N LEU A 8 3.30 7.97 -2.44
CA LEU A 8 1.97 7.49 -2.10
C LEU A 8 0.89 8.12 -3.00
N ASN A 9 1.00 9.40 -3.31
CA ASN A 9 0.07 10.06 -4.22
C ASN A 9 0.13 9.44 -5.62
N TYR A 10 1.34 9.22 -6.14
CA TYR A 10 1.56 8.54 -7.42
C TYR A 10 0.96 7.13 -7.40
N VAL A 11 1.28 6.30 -6.41
CA VAL A 11 0.80 4.91 -6.33
C VAL A 11 -0.74 4.86 -6.28
N VAL A 12 -1.36 5.63 -5.39
CA VAL A 12 -2.82 5.53 -5.17
C VAL A 12 -3.62 6.21 -6.28
N TRP A 13 -3.21 7.41 -6.71
CA TRP A 13 -4.02 8.30 -7.55
C TRP A 13 -3.39 8.66 -8.90
N GLY A 14 -2.16 8.23 -9.17
CA GLY A 14 -1.51 8.50 -10.44
C GLY A 14 -2.26 7.91 -11.63
N ASN A 15 -1.94 8.40 -12.82
CA ASN A 15 -2.53 7.92 -14.07
C ASN A 15 -2.06 6.50 -14.45
N GLY A 16 -2.77 5.86 -15.36
CA GLY A 16 -2.44 4.52 -15.87
C GLY A 16 -2.87 3.38 -14.93
N SER A 17 -2.29 2.20 -15.11
CA SER A 17 -2.63 1.03 -14.29
C SER A 17 -1.94 1.07 -12.92
N VAL A 18 -2.70 0.72 -11.88
CA VAL A 18 -2.18 0.57 -10.51
C VAL A 18 -0.99 -0.39 -10.45
N SER A 19 -1.06 -1.50 -11.21
CA SER A 19 0.01 -2.50 -11.27
C SER A 19 1.31 -1.93 -11.83
N ALA A 20 1.27 -1.14 -12.90
CA ALA A 20 2.46 -0.49 -13.45
C ALA A 20 3.04 0.53 -12.46
N ARG A 21 2.18 1.31 -11.78
CA ARG A 21 2.64 2.27 -10.78
C ARG A 21 3.32 1.60 -9.60
N LEU A 22 2.72 0.53 -9.06
CA LEU A 22 3.31 -0.28 -7.99
C LEU A 22 4.65 -0.90 -8.42
N TRP A 23 4.74 -1.38 -9.65
CA TRP A 23 5.97 -1.97 -10.20
C TRP A 23 7.11 -0.96 -10.33
N ASN A 24 6.79 0.23 -10.83
CA ASN A 24 7.74 1.34 -10.91
C ASN A 24 8.13 1.82 -9.51
N ALA A 25 7.22 1.67 -8.54
CA ALA A 25 7.38 2.22 -7.21
C ALA A 25 8.44 1.64 -6.32
N ILE A 26 8.77 0.39 -6.58
CA ILE A 26 9.80 -0.32 -5.82
C ILE A 26 11.16 -0.31 -6.54
N ARG A 27 11.25 0.36 -7.69
CA ARG A 27 12.44 0.35 -8.57
C ARG A 27 13.06 1.72 -8.83
N SER A 28 12.39 2.79 -8.41
CA SER A 28 12.93 4.12 -8.62
C SER A 28 13.86 4.51 -7.49
N ASP A 29 15.11 4.84 -7.83
CA ASP A 29 16.10 5.32 -6.87
C ASP A 29 15.75 6.69 -6.28
N ASP A 30 14.87 7.46 -6.93
CA ASP A 30 14.50 8.81 -6.54
C ASP A 30 13.53 8.87 -5.34
N TRP A 31 12.72 7.82 -5.16
CA TRP A 31 11.61 7.86 -4.19
C TRP A 31 11.23 6.50 -3.60
N ALA A 32 11.92 5.41 -3.95
CA ALA A 32 11.75 4.15 -3.25
C ALA A 32 12.13 4.31 -1.77
N ILE A 33 11.27 3.77 -0.90
CA ILE A 33 11.52 3.78 0.55
C ILE A 33 12.17 2.44 0.91
N PRO A 34 13.35 2.44 1.57
CA PRO A 34 13.97 1.22 2.04
C PRO A 34 12.99 0.35 2.85
N HIS A 35 13.02 -0.96 2.61
CA HIS A 35 12.17 -1.96 3.26
C HIS A 35 10.66 -1.87 2.96
N VAL A 36 10.20 -0.89 2.18
CA VAL A 36 8.81 -0.84 1.69
C VAL A 36 8.72 -1.64 0.39
N SER A 37 8.02 -2.77 0.47
CA SER A 37 7.88 -3.70 -0.64
C SER A 37 6.62 -3.45 -1.48
N LEU A 38 6.52 -4.17 -2.61
CA LEU A 38 5.33 -4.19 -3.46
C LEU A 38 4.07 -4.54 -2.66
N SER A 39 4.16 -5.52 -1.76
CA SER A 39 3.05 -5.97 -0.92
C SER A 39 2.59 -4.86 0.03
N SER A 40 3.54 -4.15 0.64
CA SER A 40 3.23 -3.03 1.55
C SER A 40 2.51 -1.90 0.82
N LEU A 41 2.99 -1.52 -0.37
CA LEU A 41 2.32 -0.50 -1.19
C LEU A 41 0.96 -0.97 -1.71
N GLY A 42 0.85 -2.26 -2.07
CA GLY A 42 -0.42 -2.87 -2.47
C GLY A 42 -1.47 -2.84 -1.37
N GLU A 43 -1.08 -3.09 -0.11
CA GLU A 43 -1.99 -2.96 1.04
C GLU A 43 -2.48 -1.52 1.22
N ILE A 44 -1.62 -0.53 1.02
CA ILE A 44 -2.02 0.89 1.07
C ILE A 44 -3.06 1.21 -0.01
N VAL A 45 -2.86 0.73 -1.25
CA VAL A 45 -3.84 0.91 -2.33
C VAL A 45 -5.19 0.30 -1.96
N VAL A 46 -5.17 -0.92 -1.42
CA VAL A 46 -6.38 -1.64 -0.98
C VAL A 46 -7.13 -0.86 0.10
N TRP A 47 -6.44 -0.27 1.07
CA TRP A 47 -7.12 0.54 2.11
C TRP A 47 -7.60 1.89 1.60
N ALA A 48 -6.87 2.50 0.66
CA ALA A 48 -7.25 3.78 0.11
C ALA A 48 -8.37 3.70 -0.94
N ARG A 49 -8.50 2.57 -1.63
CA ARG A 49 -9.48 2.33 -2.71
C ARG A 49 -10.19 0.97 -2.55
N PRO A 50 -10.87 0.73 -1.42
CA PRO A 50 -11.43 -0.58 -1.10
C PRO A 50 -12.56 -1.01 -2.03
N ASP A 51 -13.29 -0.07 -2.65
CA ASP A 51 -14.38 -0.38 -3.58
C ASP A 51 -13.86 -0.96 -4.91
N GLU A 52 -12.66 -0.55 -5.33
CA GLU A 52 -12.01 -1.08 -6.53
C GLU A 52 -11.11 -2.28 -6.23
N PHE A 53 -10.45 -2.26 -5.06
CA PHE A 53 -9.51 -3.27 -4.62
C PHE A 53 -9.92 -3.77 -3.23
N PRO A 54 -10.94 -4.64 -3.13
CA PRO A 54 -11.45 -5.09 -1.85
C PRO A 54 -10.35 -5.79 -1.03
N PRO A 55 -10.20 -5.45 0.27
CA PRO A 55 -9.26 -6.13 1.15
C PRO A 55 -9.52 -7.63 1.20
N ARG A 56 -8.47 -8.42 1.03
CA ARG A 56 -8.53 -9.88 1.07
C ARG A 56 -7.65 -10.45 2.17
N ASN A 57 -7.77 -11.75 2.45
CA ASN A 57 -6.86 -12.48 3.35
C ASN A 57 -6.63 -11.80 4.71
N MET A 58 -7.69 -11.18 5.24
CA MET A 58 -7.68 -10.47 6.53
C MET A 58 -6.70 -9.28 6.58
N GLN A 59 -6.38 -8.67 5.43
CA GLN A 59 -5.46 -7.53 5.33
C GLN A 59 -5.81 -6.40 6.30
N THR A 60 -7.10 -6.04 6.41
CA THR A 60 -7.55 -5.01 7.36
C THR A 60 -7.24 -5.40 8.81
N SER A 61 -7.56 -6.63 9.23
CA SER A 61 -7.27 -7.09 10.60
C SER A 61 -5.76 -7.16 10.88
N LYS A 62 -4.97 -7.60 9.91
CA LYS A 62 -3.50 -7.62 10.00
C LYS A 62 -2.94 -6.21 10.18
N GLY A 63 -3.42 -5.25 9.39
CA GLY A 63 -3.04 -3.85 9.50
C GLY A 63 -3.39 -3.23 10.84
N LEU A 64 -4.64 -3.38 11.28
CA LEU A 64 -5.09 -2.89 12.59
C LEU A 64 -4.28 -3.51 13.73
N ARG A 65 -3.97 -4.80 13.67
CA ARG A 65 -3.10 -5.44 14.67
C ARG A 65 -1.68 -4.86 14.66
N ALA A 66 -1.10 -4.60 13.49
CA ALA A 66 0.22 -3.97 13.38
C ALA A 66 0.26 -2.54 13.93
N LEU A 67 -0.88 -1.84 13.90
CA LEU A 67 -1.06 -0.52 14.53
C LEU A 67 -1.33 -0.59 16.05
N GLY A 68 -1.32 -1.78 16.65
CA GLY A 68 -1.50 -1.98 18.09
C GLY A 68 -2.95 -2.20 18.54
N TYR A 69 -3.92 -2.25 17.62
CA TYR A 69 -5.30 -2.53 17.98
C TYR A 69 -5.51 -3.99 18.36
N ASN A 70 -6.34 -4.24 19.38
CA ASN A 70 -6.68 -5.59 19.81
C ASN A 70 -7.76 -6.23 18.92
N VAL A 71 -7.38 -6.59 17.70
CA VAL A 71 -8.26 -7.27 16.73
C VAL A 71 -7.80 -8.69 16.46
N ARG A 72 -8.73 -9.64 16.36
CA ARG A 72 -8.40 -11.03 15.97
C ARG A 72 -8.05 -11.07 14.48
N ILE A 73 -6.97 -11.76 14.14
CA ILE A 73 -6.63 -12.09 12.75
C ILE A 73 -7.08 -13.53 12.55
N GLY A 74 -8.11 -13.72 11.73
CA GLY A 74 -8.70 -15.04 11.47
C GLY A 74 -9.78 -15.46 12.46
N VAL A 75 -10.34 -16.62 12.15
CA VAL A 75 -11.05 -17.51 13.08
C VAL A 75 -10.06 -18.57 13.57
#